data_AF-A0A357YCF2-F1
#
_entry.id   AF-A0A357YCF2-F1
#
_cell.length_a   1.000
_cell.length_b   1.000
_cell.length_c   1.000
_cell.angle_alpha   90.00
_cell.angle_beta   90.00
_cell.angle_gamma   90.00
#
_symmetry.space_group_name_H-M   'P 1'
#
loop_
_entity.id
_entity.type
_entity.pdbx_description
1 polymer ?
#
loop_
_entity_poly.entity_id
_entity_poly.type
_entity_poly.pdbx_seq_one_letter_code
_entity_poly.pdbx_strand_id
1 'polypeptide(L)'
;MIRRRCHGGGKDATDHAGGAAVGVILDSSEIIALERNRGMVESLIAGRESEPFGISVVTVAELLHGVERADNETRRLRRQAFVEKVVEMLPIYPFDVAAARIYARIWASLVQRGFTVGAHDLIIAATAISLDYAVITSNRRDFEKIEGLRFEVRA
;
A
#
# COMPACT_ATOMS: atom_id res chain seq x y z
N MET A 1 39.94 -23.63 3.69
CA MET A 1 39.44 -23.85 2.31
C MET A 1 38.71 -25.20 2.34
N ILE A 2 37.42 -25.38 2.10
CA ILE A 2 36.41 -24.73 1.25
C ILE A 2 35.04 -24.88 1.95
N ARG A 3 34.25 -23.79 1.97
CA ARG A 3 32.85 -23.75 2.43
C ARG A 3 31.95 -24.48 1.42
N ARG A 4 31.15 -25.46 1.85
CA ARG A 4 29.99 -25.92 1.06
C ARG A 4 28.74 -25.16 1.51
N ARG A 5 28.19 -24.39 0.57
CA ARG A 5 26.90 -23.71 0.66
C ARG A 5 25.79 -24.77 0.61
N CYS A 6 24.92 -24.79 1.60
CA CYS A 6 23.55 -25.28 1.43
C CYS A 6 22.71 -24.07 1.01
N HIS A 7 22.29 -24.04 -0.25
CA HIS A 7 21.33 -23.07 -0.79
C HIS A 7 19.94 -23.45 -0.27
N GLY A 8 19.46 -22.72 0.73
CA GLY A 8 18.06 -22.77 1.16
C GLY A 8 17.21 -22.00 0.16
N GLY A 9 16.19 -22.67 -0.38
CA GLY A 9 15.22 -22.07 -1.28
C GLY A 9 14.33 -21.04 -0.60
N GLY A 10 14.01 -19.98 -1.34
CA GLY A 10 12.83 -19.16 -1.14
C GLY A 10 11.98 -19.33 -2.38
N LYS A 11 10.86 -20.07 -2.25
CA LYS A 11 9.87 -20.22 -3.30
C LYS A 11 9.18 -18.87 -3.49
N ASP A 12 9.16 -18.41 -4.73
CA ASP A 12 8.31 -17.32 -5.18
C ASP A 12 6.86 -17.58 -4.73
N ALA A 13 6.38 -16.77 -3.80
CA ALA A 13 5.00 -16.80 -3.36
C ALA A 13 4.15 -16.02 -4.37
N THR A 14 3.90 -16.64 -5.53
CA THR A 14 2.88 -16.19 -6.48
C THR A 14 2.23 -17.42 -7.10
N ASP A 15 1.16 -17.91 -6.47
CA ASP A 15 0.10 -18.56 -7.26
C ASP A 15 -1.22 -18.61 -6.49
N HIS A 16 -2.05 -17.59 -6.70
CA HIS A 16 -3.48 -17.61 -6.40
C HIS A 16 -4.24 -17.16 -7.66
N ALA A 17 -4.64 -18.16 -8.45
CA ALA A 17 -5.70 -18.17 -9.47
C ALA A 17 -6.14 -16.81 -10.08
N GLY A 18 -5.52 -16.45 -11.21
CA GLY A 18 -6.26 -16.33 -12.47
C GLY A 18 -6.94 -15.00 -12.86
N GLY A 19 -6.25 -13.87 -12.70
CA GLY A 19 -6.61 -12.59 -13.35
C GLY A 19 -5.55 -11.52 -13.07
N ALA A 20 -5.19 -10.71 -14.08
CA ALA A 20 -4.34 -9.54 -13.85
C ALA A 20 -5.07 -8.55 -12.94
N ALA A 21 -4.38 -7.94 -11.97
CA ALA A 21 -4.98 -6.91 -11.12
C ALA A 21 -5.54 -5.79 -11.99
N VAL A 22 -6.73 -5.30 -11.66
CA VAL A 22 -7.44 -4.29 -12.47
C VAL A 22 -6.95 -2.86 -12.12
N GLY A 23 -6.00 -2.74 -11.18
CA GLY A 23 -5.43 -1.47 -10.74
C GLY A 23 -4.51 -1.63 -9.52
N VAL A 24 -4.07 -0.48 -8.99
CA VAL A 24 -3.10 -0.38 -7.89
C VAL A 24 -3.54 0.63 -6.84
N ILE A 25 -3.44 0.23 -5.58
CA ILE A 25 -3.45 1.13 -4.42
C ILE A 25 -2.02 1.32 -3.93
N LEU A 26 -1.58 2.57 -3.84
CA LEU A 26 -0.29 2.92 -3.23
C LEU A 26 -0.45 3.05 -1.71
N ASP A 27 0.38 2.32 -0.98
CA ASP A 27 0.53 2.50 0.46
C ASP A 27 1.10 3.89 0.78
N SER A 28 0.81 4.39 1.98
CA SER A 28 1.24 5.70 2.47
C SER A 28 2.76 5.85 2.47
N SER A 29 3.49 4.75 2.75
CA SER A 29 4.95 4.73 2.69
C SER A 29 5.49 5.08 1.29
N GLU A 30 4.81 4.64 0.23
CA GLU A 30 5.17 4.93 -1.15
C GLU A 30 4.88 6.39 -1.52
N ILE A 31 3.74 6.94 -1.10
CA ILE A 31 3.42 8.35 -1.36
C ILE A 31 4.45 9.29 -0.72
N ILE A 32 4.87 9.00 0.52
CA ILE A 32 5.91 9.77 1.21
C ILE A 32 7.27 9.64 0.48
N ALA A 33 7.58 8.47 -0.08
CA ALA A 33 8.79 8.27 -0.85
C ALA A 33 8.77 9.08 -2.16
N LEU A 34 7.63 9.15 -2.85
CA LEU A 34 7.44 9.93 -4.07
C LEU A 34 7.63 11.44 -3.85
N GLU A 35 7.28 11.97 -2.67
CA GLU A 35 7.58 13.38 -2.32
C GLU A 35 9.08 13.68 -2.45
N ARG A 36 9.92 12.73 -2.05
CA ARG A 36 11.36 12.92 -1.91
C ARG A 36 12.13 12.72 -3.21
N ASN A 37 11.54 12.02 -4.19
CA ASN A 37 12.22 11.70 -5.43
C ASN A 37 11.22 11.54 -6.59
N ARG A 38 11.07 12.62 -7.38
CA ARG A 38 10.09 12.68 -8.48
C ARG A 38 10.36 11.66 -9.61
N GLY A 39 11.62 11.26 -9.83
CA GLY A 39 11.94 10.23 -10.83
C GLY A 39 11.35 8.86 -10.50
N MET A 40 10.90 8.65 -9.26
CA MET A 40 10.29 7.39 -8.83
C MET A 40 8.85 7.21 -9.32
N VAL A 41 8.18 8.27 -9.79
CA VAL A 41 6.83 8.17 -10.39
C VAL A 41 6.93 7.53 -11.77
N GLU A 42 7.86 8.01 -12.60
CA GLU A 42 8.05 7.53 -13.98
C GLU A 42 8.39 6.04 -14.00
N SER A 43 9.28 5.59 -13.11
CA SER A 43 9.61 4.16 -12.99
C SER A 43 8.45 3.30 -12.49
N LEU A 44 7.52 3.88 -11.71
CA LEU A 44 6.38 3.15 -11.14
C LEU A 44 5.30 2.87 -12.19
N ILE A 45 5.11 3.83 -13.10
CA ILE A 45 4.07 3.77 -14.14
C ILE A 45 4.58 3.20 -15.46
N ALA A 46 5.89 3.12 -15.67
CA ALA A 46 6.48 2.61 -16.90
C ALA A 46 6.02 1.17 -17.19
N GLY A 47 5.39 0.98 -18.36
CA GLY A 47 4.79 -0.30 -18.76
C GLY A 47 3.45 -0.63 -18.10
N ARG A 48 2.90 0.28 -17.30
CA ARG A 48 1.61 0.18 -16.58
C ARG A 48 0.74 1.42 -16.81
N GLU A 49 0.96 2.15 -17.90
CA GLU A 49 0.36 3.47 -18.13
C GLU A 49 -1.17 3.42 -18.26
N SER A 50 -1.73 2.25 -18.60
CA SER A 50 -3.17 2.02 -18.66
C SER A 50 -3.78 1.51 -17.36
N GLU A 51 -2.97 1.15 -16.36
CA GLU A 51 -3.47 0.67 -15.07
C GLU A 51 -3.91 1.87 -14.21
N PRO A 52 -5.08 1.81 -13.57
CA PRO A 52 -5.47 2.85 -12.61
C PRO A 52 -4.61 2.75 -11.35
N PHE A 53 -3.90 3.82 -11.03
CA PHE A 53 -3.20 4.01 -9.77
C PHE A 53 -3.96 5.00 -8.89
N GLY A 54 -4.11 4.69 -7.61
CA GLY A 54 -4.66 5.63 -6.64
C GLY A 54 -4.26 5.29 -5.22
N ILE A 55 -4.94 5.90 -4.26
CA ILE A 55 -4.68 5.74 -2.83
C ILE A 55 -5.96 5.47 -2.06
N SER A 56 -5.85 4.82 -0.90
CA SER A 56 -6.96 4.75 0.04
C SER A 56 -7.15 6.10 0.75
N VAL A 57 -8.38 6.44 1.11
CA VAL A 57 -8.68 7.64 1.92
C VAL A 57 -7.93 7.63 3.27
N VAL A 58 -7.59 6.46 3.82
CA VAL A 58 -6.80 6.39 5.06
C VAL A 58 -5.39 6.92 4.86
N THR A 59 -4.79 6.73 3.68
CA THR A 59 -3.50 7.32 3.33
C THR A 59 -3.56 8.84 3.32
N VAL A 60 -4.65 9.43 2.82
CA VAL A 60 -4.88 10.89 2.90
C VAL A 60 -4.95 11.34 4.36
N ALA A 61 -5.65 10.59 5.21
CA ALA A 61 -5.74 10.91 6.64
C ALA A 61 -4.37 10.85 7.34
N GLU A 62 -3.51 9.88 7.00
CA GLU A 62 -2.15 9.78 7.54
C GLU A 62 -1.26 10.94 7.10
N LEU A 63 -1.37 11.38 5.84
CA LEU A 63 -0.64 12.54 5.32
C LEU A 63 -1.08 13.82 6.03
N LEU A 64 -2.39 14.04 6.19
CA LEU A 64 -2.96 15.18 6.93
C LEU A 64 -2.56 15.15 8.40
N HIS A 65 -2.55 13.99 9.04
CA HIS A 65 -2.03 13.84 10.40
C HIS A 65 -0.55 14.28 10.47
N GLY A 66 0.24 14.00 9.44
CA GLY A 66 1.58 14.52 9.28
C GLY A 66 1.64 16.06 9.22
N VAL A 67 0.67 16.72 8.60
CA VAL A 67 0.57 18.20 8.62
C VAL A 67 0.33 18.70 10.04
N GLU A 68 -0.67 18.15 10.73
CA GLU A 68 -1.06 18.55 12.09
C GLU A 68 0.06 18.33 13.11
N ARG A 69 0.94 17.36 12.87
CA ARG A 69 2.10 17.07 13.73
C ARG A 69 3.35 17.89 13.41
N ALA A 70 3.32 18.80 12.43
CA ALA A 70 4.49 19.59 12.10
C ALA A 70 4.89 20.51 13.26
N ASP A 71 6.18 20.52 13.60
CA ASP A 71 6.74 21.29 14.73
C ASP A 71 7.01 22.77 14.41
N ASN A 72 6.87 23.17 13.15
CA ASN A 72 7.00 24.56 12.72
C ASN A 72 6.17 24.84 11.46
N GLU A 73 5.89 26.13 11.25
CA GLU A 73 5.04 26.62 10.17
C GLU A 73 5.58 26.28 8.78
N THR A 74 6.87 26.43 8.54
CA THR A 74 7.49 26.10 7.25
C THR A 74 7.28 24.63 6.88
N ARG A 75 7.46 23.71 7.83
CA ARG A 75 7.21 22.28 7.61
C ARG A 75 5.72 21.98 7.42
N ARG A 76 4.84 22.65 8.17
CA ARG A 76 3.38 22.51 8.04
C ARG A 76 2.94 22.90 6.63
N LEU A 77 3.34 24.08 6.16
CA LEU A 77 3.00 24.59 4.82
C LEU A 77 3.52 23.68 3.72
N ARG A 78 4.76 23.20 3.83
CA ARG A 78 5.32 22.25 2.86
C ARG A 78 4.51 20.95 2.80
N ARG A 79 4.18 20.37 3.95
CA ARG A 79 3.39 19.14 4.02
C ARG A 79 1.98 19.36 3.47
N GLN A 80 1.32 20.47 3.83
CA GLN A 80 0.00 20.79 3.31
C GLN A 80 0.02 20.87 1.79
N ALA A 81 0.97 21.63 1.21
CA ALA A 81 1.10 21.76 -0.23
C ALA A 81 1.35 20.40 -0.92
N PHE A 82 2.09 19.50 -0.27
CA PHE A 82 2.27 18.14 -0.76
C PHE A 82 0.96 17.34 -0.75
N VAL A 83 0.20 17.37 0.36
CA VAL A 83 -1.09 16.65 0.45
C VAL A 83 -2.07 17.14 -0.60
N GLU A 84 -2.23 18.46 -0.77
CA GLU A 84 -3.12 19.02 -1.80
C GLU A 84 -2.75 18.50 -3.19
N LYS A 85 -1.45 18.48 -3.50
CA LYS A 85 -0.97 17.96 -4.78
C LYS A 85 -1.29 16.48 -4.97
N VAL A 86 -1.16 15.67 -3.92
CA VAL A 86 -1.50 14.24 -3.96
C VAL A 86 -2.99 14.04 -4.23
N VAL A 87 -3.84 14.79 -3.51
CA VAL A 87 -5.31 14.74 -3.65
C VAL A 87 -5.76 15.18 -5.03
N GLU A 88 -5.08 16.16 -5.64
CA GLU A 88 -5.37 16.61 -7.00
C GLU A 88 -4.93 15.61 -8.08
N MET A 89 -3.80 14.92 -7.87
CA MET A 89 -3.19 14.07 -8.91
C MET A 89 -3.66 12.60 -8.88
N LEU A 90 -4.07 12.08 -7.72
CA LEU A 90 -4.40 10.66 -7.57
C LEU A 90 -5.89 10.45 -7.27
N PRO A 91 -6.55 9.48 -7.94
CA PRO A 91 -7.81 8.93 -7.48
C PRO A 91 -7.73 8.49 -6.01
N ILE A 92 -8.72 8.92 -5.22
CA ILE A 92 -8.87 8.52 -3.82
C ILE A 92 -10.02 7.54 -3.72
N TYR A 93 -9.73 6.34 -3.22
CA TYR A 93 -10.70 5.29 -3.01
C TYR A 93 -11.21 5.29 -1.56
N PRO A 94 -12.54 5.35 -1.34
CA PRO A 94 -13.10 5.42 -0.01
C PRO A 94 -13.02 4.08 0.72
N PHE A 95 -12.96 4.14 2.06
CA PHE A 95 -13.28 2.99 2.90
C PHE A 95 -14.79 2.92 3.10
N ASP A 96 -15.47 2.27 2.15
CA ASP A 96 -16.91 2.13 2.15
C ASP A 96 -17.40 0.84 2.83
N VAL A 97 -18.70 0.54 2.74
CA VAL A 97 -19.29 -0.65 3.34
C VAL A 97 -18.76 -1.95 2.71
N ALA A 98 -18.39 -1.96 1.43
CA ALA A 98 -17.83 -3.14 0.77
C ALA A 98 -16.43 -3.43 1.31
N ALA A 99 -15.57 -2.41 1.38
CA ALA A 99 -14.26 -2.51 2.01
C ALA A 99 -14.37 -2.88 3.50
N ALA A 100 -15.32 -2.32 4.24
CA ALA A 100 -15.53 -2.62 5.66
C ALA A 100 -15.87 -4.10 5.93
N ARG A 101 -16.66 -4.73 5.05
CA ARG A 101 -16.97 -6.17 5.13
C ARG A 101 -15.72 -7.02 4.92
N ILE A 102 -14.87 -6.64 3.98
CA ILE A 102 -13.60 -7.32 3.71
C ILE A 102 -12.63 -7.13 4.88
N TYR A 103 -12.49 -5.91 5.37
CA TYR A 103 -11.69 -5.56 6.55
C TYR A 103 -12.04 -6.46 7.75
N ALA A 104 -13.33 -6.61 8.07
CA ALA A 104 -13.77 -7.44 9.19
C ALA A 104 -13.38 -8.92 9.01
N ARG A 105 -13.47 -9.45 7.78
CA ARG A 105 -13.07 -10.83 7.47
C ARG A 105 -11.56 -11.02 7.60
N ILE A 106 -10.77 -10.10 7.05
CA ILE A 106 -9.30 -10.13 7.16
C ILE A 106 -8.90 -10.09 8.64
N TRP A 107 -9.46 -9.14 9.39
CA TRP A 107 -9.12 -8.97 10.80
C TRP A 107 -9.46 -10.22 11.63
N ALA A 108 -10.65 -10.79 11.43
CA ALA A 108 -11.03 -12.04 12.10
C ALA A 108 -10.09 -13.20 11.77
N SER A 109 -9.66 -13.33 10.50
CA SER A 109 -8.70 -14.36 10.08
C SER A 109 -7.32 -14.17 10.73
N LEU A 110 -6.81 -12.92 10.75
CA LEU A 110 -5.53 -12.61 11.38
C LEU A 110 -5.53 -12.90 12.88
N VAL A 111 -6.59 -12.52 13.60
CA VAL A 111 -6.74 -12.81 15.03
C VAL A 111 -6.76 -14.32 15.28
N GLN A 112 -7.51 -15.08 14.49
CA GLN A 112 -7.54 -16.54 14.60
C GLN A 112 -6.18 -17.19 14.36
N ARG A 113 -5.37 -16.62 13.46
CA ARG A 113 -4.01 -17.07 13.13
C ARG A 113 -2.93 -16.51 14.07
N GLY A 114 -3.29 -15.69 15.07
CA GLY A 114 -2.35 -15.10 16.02
C GLY A 114 -1.48 -13.97 15.44
N PHE A 115 -1.93 -13.34 14.35
CA PHE A 115 -1.24 -12.23 13.70
C PHE A 115 -1.87 -10.88 14.06
N THR A 116 -1.03 -9.86 14.12
CA THR A 116 -1.43 -8.45 14.18
C THR A 116 -0.89 -7.73 12.96
N VAL A 117 -1.74 -6.88 12.37
CA VAL A 117 -1.45 -5.93 11.30
C VAL A 117 -2.06 -4.59 11.72
N GLY A 118 -1.42 -3.48 11.36
CA GLY A 118 -1.92 -2.13 11.67
C GLY A 118 -3.31 -1.89 11.09
N ALA A 119 -4.15 -1.15 11.82
CA ALA A 119 -5.53 -0.90 11.37
C ALA A 119 -5.60 -0.15 10.03
N HIS A 120 -4.67 0.78 9.76
CA HIS A 120 -4.61 1.49 8.49
C HIS A 120 -4.16 0.58 7.33
N ASP A 121 -3.15 -0.26 7.55
CA ASP A 121 -2.73 -1.28 6.58
C ASP A 121 -3.89 -2.23 6.23
N LEU A 122 -4.69 -2.62 7.23
CA LEU A 122 -5.91 -3.41 7.00
C LEU A 122 -6.96 -2.66 6.18
N ILE A 123 -7.14 -1.35 6.38
CA ILE A 123 -8.04 -0.53 5.58
C ILE A 123 -7.54 -0.44 4.13
N ILE A 124 -6.23 -0.24 3.92
CA ILE A 124 -5.60 -0.21 2.59
C ILE A 124 -5.82 -1.55 1.88
N ALA A 125 -5.48 -2.66 2.53
CA ALA A 125 -5.65 -4.00 1.98
C ALA A 125 -7.11 -4.31 1.65
N ALA A 126 -8.04 -3.97 2.53
CA ALA A 126 -9.46 -4.19 2.31
C ALA A 126 -10.01 -3.35 1.15
N THR A 127 -9.54 -2.10 1.02
CA THR A 127 -9.88 -1.21 -0.11
C THR A 127 -9.36 -1.78 -1.43
N ALA A 128 -8.12 -2.29 -1.46
CA ALA A 128 -7.55 -2.89 -2.66
C ALA A 128 -8.32 -4.16 -3.08
N ILE A 129 -8.61 -5.05 -2.13
CA ILE A 129 -9.37 -6.28 -2.41
C ILE A 129 -10.80 -5.95 -2.88
N SER A 130 -11.45 -4.91 -2.33
CA SER A 130 -12.81 -4.55 -2.76
C SER A 130 -12.88 -4.05 -4.21
N LEU A 131 -11.75 -3.60 -4.77
CA LEU A 131 -11.62 -3.10 -6.13
C LEU A 131 -10.98 -4.11 -7.09
N ASP A 132 -10.57 -5.28 -6.60
CA ASP A 132 -9.71 -6.22 -7.33
C ASP A 132 -8.38 -5.57 -7.78
N TYR A 133 -7.79 -4.75 -6.91
CA TYR A 133 -6.51 -4.06 -7.12
C TYR A 133 -5.37 -4.73 -6.35
N ALA A 134 -4.13 -4.48 -6.77
CA ALA A 134 -2.94 -4.82 -6.01
C ALA A 134 -2.52 -3.67 -5.07
N VAL A 135 -1.72 -3.96 -4.05
CA VAL A 135 -1.06 -2.92 -3.23
C VAL A 135 0.43 -2.85 -3.54
N ILE A 136 0.96 -1.65 -3.74
CA ILE A 136 2.42 -1.43 -3.71
C ILE A 136 2.78 -0.88 -2.33
N THR A 137 3.69 -1.56 -1.64
CA THR A 137 4.08 -1.21 -0.26
C THR A 137 5.55 -1.53 0.03
N SER A 138 6.11 -0.81 1.00
CA SER A 138 7.38 -1.18 1.64
C SER A 138 7.22 -2.16 2.81
N ASN A 139 6.00 -2.36 3.33
CA ASN A 139 5.70 -3.22 4.49
C ASN A 139 5.35 -4.67 4.09
N ARG A 140 6.31 -5.40 3.49
CA ARG A 140 6.14 -6.81 3.12
C ARG A 140 5.56 -7.67 4.25
N ARG A 141 6.08 -7.49 5.47
CA ARG A 141 5.82 -8.33 6.63
C ARG A 141 4.34 -8.37 7.02
N ASP A 142 3.63 -7.26 6.87
CA ASP A 142 2.22 -7.21 7.27
C ASP A 142 1.29 -7.63 6.13
N PHE A 143 1.58 -7.20 4.91
CA PHE A 143 0.78 -7.49 3.73
C PHE A 143 0.83 -8.97 3.33
N GLU A 144 1.97 -9.66 3.52
CA GLU A 144 2.09 -11.09 3.23
C GLU A 144 1.20 -11.98 4.12
N LYS A 145 0.74 -11.47 5.27
CA LYS A 145 -0.15 -12.22 6.17
C LYS A 145 -1.60 -12.21 5.69
N ILE A 146 -1.97 -11.28 4.82
CA ILE A 146 -3.35 -11.03 4.39
C ILE A 146 -3.71 -11.96 3.24
N GLU A 147 -4.59 -12.93 3.50
CA GLU A 147 -5.07 -13.88 2.50
C GLU A 147 -5.91 -13.16 1.43
N GLY A 148 -5.70 -13.53 0.16
CA GLY A 148 -6.43 -12.97 -0.98
C GLY A 148 -5.97 -11.59 -1.43
N LEU A 149 -4.95 -11.00 -0.77
CA LEU A 149 -4.36 -9.73 -1.19
C LEU A 149 -3.28 -9.96 -2.25
N ARG A 150 -3.39 -9.25 -3.38
CA ARG A 150 -2.26 -9.09 -4.31
C ARG A 150 -1.44 -7.90 -3.86
N PHE A 151 -0.13 -8.08 -3.72
CA PHE A 151 0.77 -6.98 -3.38
C PHE A 151 2.13 -7.14 -4.04
N GLU A 152 2.77 -6.00 -4.28
CA GLU A 152 4.12 -5.88 -4.79
C GLU A 152 4.95 -5.12 -3.76
N VAL A 153 6.19 -5.58 -3.55
CA VAL A 153 7.13 -4.92 -2.66
C VAL A 153 8.19 -4.25 -3.50
N ARG A 154 8.37 -2.95 -3.28
CA ARG A 154 9.42 -2.20 -3.97
C ARG A 154 10.80 -2.64 -3.44
N ALA A 155 11.69 -2.98 -4.37
CA ALA A 155 13.08 -3.38 -4.11
C ALA A 155 13.98 -2.17 -3.79
#